data_AF-A0A199UMB5-F1
#
_entry.id   AF-A0A199UMB5-F1
#
_cell.length_a   1.000
_cell.length_b   1.000
_cell.length_c   1.000
_cell.angle_alpha   90.00
_cell.angle_beta   90.00
_cell.angle_gamma   90.00
#
_symmetry.space_group_name_H-M   'P 1'
#
loop_
_entity.id
_entity.type
_entity.pdbx_description
1 polymer ?
#
loop_
_entity_poly.entity_id
_entity_poly.type
_entity_poly.pdbx_seq_one_letter_code
_entity_poly.pdbx_strand_id
1 'polypeptide(L)' 'MDSGSKSEEIASYNNSSAKKSRLQSMLSALLDDPILSDVPKKPSLADVDTLLNLELGSAMKITIVKMDSTSFGM' A
#
# COMPACT_ATOMS: atom_id res chain seq x y z
N MET A 1 5.44 -10.55 -19.86
CA MET A 1 6.77 -10.12 -19.39
C MET A 1 6.59 -8.65 -19.04
N ASP A 2 6.15 -8.33 -17.82
CA ASP A 2 5.82 -6.95 -17.42
C ASP A 2 6.22 -6.68 -15.97
N SER A 3 7.42 -7.14 -15.58
CA SER A 3 7.96 -6.93 -14.23
C SER A 3 9.19 -6.01 -14.21
N GLY A 4 9.58 -5.43 -15.35
CA GLY A 4 10.78 -4.58 -15.46
C GLY A 4 10.56 -3.11 -15.11
N SER A 5 9.35 -2.58 -15.28
CA SER A 5 9.07 -1.13 -15.20
C SER A 5 9.05 -0.56 -13.78
N LYS A 6 8.65 -1.35 -12.78
CA LYS A 6 8.46 -0.87 -11.39
C LYS A 6 9.79 -0.66 -10.63
N SER A 7 10.81 -1.45 -10.94
CA SER A 7 12.14 -1.32 -10.29
C SER A 7 12.96 -0.16 -10.84
N GLU A 8 12.78 0.20 -12.11
CA GLU A 8 13.50 1.32 -12.75
C GLU A 8 13.00 2.69 -12.26
N GLU A 9 11.70 2.83 -11.99
CA GLU A 9 11.14 4.05 -11.38
C GLU A 9 11.70 4.29 -9.97
N ILE A 10 11.71 3.26 -9.11
CA ILE A 10 12.21 3.34 -7.73
C ILE A 10 13.70 3.77 -7.73
N ALA A 11 14.50 3.24 -8.65
CA ALA A 11 15.91 3.61 -8.82
C ALA A 11 16.10 5.06 -9.32
N SER A 12 15.19 5.56 -10.18
CA SER A 12 15.24 6.94 -10.71
C SER A 12 14.97 8.01 -9.63
N TYR A 13 14.20 7.68 -8.59
CA TYR A 13 13.97 8.57 -7.44
C TYR A 13 15.21 8.73 -6.57
N ASN A 14 16.08 7.72 -6.50
CA ASN A 14 17.33 7.78 -5.72
C ASN A 14 18.45 8.58 -6.40
N ASN A 15 18.34 8.83 -7.72
CA ASN A 15 19.45 9.38 -8.51
C ASN A 15 19.42 10.93 -8.67
N SER A 16 18.40 11.63 -8.15
CA SER A 16 18.34 13.10 -8.31
C SER A 16 17.81 13.82 -7.06
N SER A 17 18.66 14.67 -6.48
CA SER A 17 18.35 15.46 -5.27
C SER A 17 17.13 16.37 -5.43
N ALA A 18 16.92 16.91 -6.64
CA ALA A 18 15.76 17.74 -6.97
C ALA A 18 14.43 16.97 -6.97
N LYS A 19 14.41 15.71 -7.44
CA LYS A 19 13.21 14.87 -7.36
C LYS A 19 12.90 14.50 -5.91
N LYS A 20 13.94 14.22 -5.12
CA LYS A 20 13.81 13.94 -3.70
C LYS A 20 13.26 15.14 -2.92
N SER A 21 13.73 16.36 -3.18
CA SER A 21 13.20 17.56 -2.51
C SER A 21 11.73 17.80 -2.87
N ARG A 22 11.34 17.66 -4.14
CA ARG A 22 9.95 17.77 -4.59
C ARG A 22 9.05 16.74 -3.89
N LEU A 23 9.50 15.50 -3.79
CA LEU A 23 8.79 14.44 -3.07
C LEU A 23 8.63 14.75 -1.58
N GLN A 24 9.68 15.26 -0.93
CA GLN A 24 9.62 15.65 0.47
C GLN A 24 8.64 16.81 0.70
N SER A 25 8.59 17.79 -0.21
CA SER A 25 7.60 18.88 -0.17
C SER A 25 6.17 18.37 -0.36
N MET A 26 5.94 17.49 -1.35
CA MET A 26 4.62 16.90 -1.56
C MET A 26 4.19 16.04 -0.36
N LEU A 27 5.09 15.23 0.18
CA LEU A 27 4.82 14.40 1.35
C LEU A 27 4.45 15.25 2.56
N SER A 28 5.16 16.35 2.80
CA SER A 28 4.86 17.27 3.90
C SER A 28 3.47 17.90 3.75
N ALA A 29 3.14 18.38 2.55
CA ALA A 29 1.83 18.96 2.27
C ALA A 29 0.67 17.96 2.44
N LEU A 30 0.87 16.69 2.08
CA LEU A 30 -0.12 15.63 2.28
C LEU A 30 -0.27 15.28 3.77
N LEU A 31 0.82 15.19 4.53
CA LEU A 31 0.77 14.87 5.96
C LEU A 31 0.14 15.98 6.83
N ASP A 32 0.07 17.20 6.31
CA ASP A 32 -0.60 18.33 6.96
C ASP A 32 -2.11 18.42 6.62
N ASP A 33 -2.60 17.61 5.68
CA ASP A 33 -4.02 17.62 5.28
C ASP A 33 -4.90 16.94 6.36
N PRO A 34 -5.91 17.64 6.91
CA PRO A 34 -6.81 17.08 7.91
C PRO A 34 -7.62 15.87 7.41
N ILE A 35 -7.80 15.70 6.10
CA ILE A 35 -8.47 14.51 5.53
C ILE A 35 -7.69 13.22 5.77
N LEU A 36 -6.37 13.32 5.96
CA LEU A 36 -5.46 12.20 6.22
C LEU A 36 -5.08 12.11 7.71
N SER A 37 -5.86 12.71 8.60
CA SER A 37 -5.58 12.73 10.06
C SER A 37 -5.58 11.34 10.70
N ASP A 38 -6.22 10.37 10.06
CA ASP A 38 -6.23 8.95 10.40
C ASP A 38 -5.01 8.17 9.87
N VAL A 39 -4.25 8.76 8.93
CA VAL A 39 -3.05 8.15 8.37
C VAL A 39 -1.87 8.36 9.33
N PRO A 40 -1.15 7.29 9.72
CA PRO A 40 0.04 7.41 10.54
C PRO A 40 1.09 8.32 9.88
N LYS A 41 1.62 9.30 10.60
CA LYS A 41 2.64 10.24 10.09
C LYS A 41 3.99 9.59 9.72
N LYS A 42 4.23 8.37 10.22
CA LYS A 42 5.42 7.57 9.96
C LYS A 42 5.00 6.12 9.77
N PRO A 43 4.37 5.77 8.66
CA PRO A 43 3.96 4.41 8.42
C PRO A 43 5.20 3.55 8.18
N SER A 44 5.20 2.33 8.72
CA SER A 44 6.19 1.33 8.34
C SER A 44 5.90 0.83 6.92
N LEU A 45 6.88 0.21 6.28
CA LEU A 45 6.70 -0.43 4.97
C LEU A 45 5.60 -1.50 5.01
N ALA A 46 5.46 -2.20 6.15
CA ALA A 46 4.40 -3.17 6.38
C ALA A 46 3.02 -2.53 6.51
N ASP A 47 2.93 -1.34 7.12
CA ASP A 47 1.67 -0.60 7.23
C ASP A 47 1.20 -0.14 5.84
N VAL A 48 2.11 0.37 5.02
CA VAL A 48 1.80 0.76 3.63
C VAL A 48 1.33 -0.43 2.80
N ASP A 49 2.04 -1.57 2.90
CA ASP A 49 1.65 -2.80 2.20
C ASP A 49 0.27 -3.29 2.66
N THR A 50 -0.03 -3.18 3.95
CA THR A 50 -1.34 -3.53 4.51
C THR A 50 -2.45 -2.61 3.98
N LEU A 51 -2.24 -1.29 3.96
CA LEU A 51 -3.22 -0.32 3.42
C LEU A 51 -3.48 -0.52 1.93
N LEU A 52 -2.45 -0.84 1.16
CA LEU A 52 -2.56 -1.11 -0.27
C LEU A 52 -3.37 -2.40 -0.52
N ASN A 53 -3.09 -3.44 0.27
CA ASN A 53 -3.88 -4.67 0.23
C ASN A 53 -5.34 -4.45 0.70
N LEU A 54 -5.60 -3.52 1.63
CA LEU A 54 -6.97 -3.19 2.07
C LEU A 54 -7.76 -2.52 0.94
N GLU A 55 -7.18 -1.52 0.28
CA GLU A 55 -7.77 -0.82 -0.86
C GLU A 55 -8.05 -1.77 -2.03
N LEU A 56 -7.12 -2.71 -2.29
CA LEU A 56 -7.28 -3.73 -3.33
C LEU A 56 -8.21 -4.89 -2.92
N GLY A 57 -8.74 -4.87 -1.68
CA GLY A 57 -9.58 -5.95 -1.14
C GLY A 57 -8.85 -7.27 -0.90
N SER A 58 -7.52 -7.29 -0.92
CA SER A 58 -6.67 -8.47 -0.72
C SER A 58 -6.15 -8.64 0.71
N ALA A 59 -6.31 -7.64 1.58
CA ALA A 59 -5.74 -7.69 2.95
C ALA A 59 -6.37 -8.73 3.86
N MET A 60 -7.60 -9.19 3.57
CA MET A 60 -8.32 -10.11 4.44
C MET A 60 -9.06 -11.18 3.64
N LYS A 61 -8.70 -12.45 3.85
CA LYS A 61 -9.42 -13.61 3.30
C LYS A 61 -10.19 -14.30 4.41
N ILE A 62 -11.51 -14.12 4.44
CA ILE A 62 -12.41 -14.88 5.32
C ILE A 62 -12.77 -16.19 4.62
N THR A 63 -12.57 -17.32 5.29
CA THR A 63 -12.98 -18.64 4.77
C THR A 63 -14.03 -19.24 5.71
N ILE A 64 -15.19 -19.61 5.17
CA ILE A 64 -16.23 -20.32 5.92
C ILE A 64 -16.01 -21.82 5.71
N VAL A 65 -15.63 -22.52 6.77
CA VAL A 65 -15.47 -23.98 6.76
C VAL A 65 -16.64 -24.61 7.51
N LYS A 66 -17.31 -25.54 6.85
CA LYS A 66 -18.44 -26.28 7.40
C LYS A 66 -17.91 -27.52 8.12
N MET A 67 -18.16 -27.62 9.43
CA MET A 67 -17.58 -28.65 10.31
C MET A 67 -18.49 -29.87 10.53
N ASP A 68 -19.70 -29.86 9.96
CA ASP A 68 -20.71 -30.91 10.15
C ASP A 68 -20.60 -32.07 9.15
N SER A 69 -19.44 -32.21 8.50
CA SER A 69 -19.17 -33.22 7.46
C SER A 69 -20.11 -33.18 6.25
N THR A 70 -20.94 -32.13 6.10
CA THR A 70 -21.78 -31.93 4.92
C THR A 70 -21.20 -30.82 4.05
N SER A 71 -21.41 -30.90 2.74
CA SER A 71 -20.94 -29.88 1.80
C SER A 71 -21.99 -28.80 1.54
N PHE A 72 -21.54 -27.60 1.18
CA PHE A 72 -22.41 -26.66 0.46
C PHE A 72 -22.60 -27.26 -0.95
N GLY A 73 -23.77 -27.84 -1.22
CA GLY A 73 -24.05 -28.56 -2.46
C GLY A 73 -24.00 -27.69 -3.73
N MET A 74 -24.17 -28.35 -4.89
CA MET A 74 -24.47 -27.73 -6.19
C MET A 74 -25.98 -27.55 -6.34
#